data_AF-A0A9P0GGM7-F1
#
_entry.id   AF-A0A9P0GGM7-F1
#
_cell.length_a   1.000
_cell.length_b   1.000
_cell.length_c   1.000
_cell.angle_alpha   90.00
_cell.angle_beta   90.00
_cell.angle_gamma   90.00
#
_symmetry.space_group_name_H-M   'P 1'
#
loop_
_entity.id
_entity.type
_entity.pdbx_description
1 polymer ?
#
loop_
_entity_poly.entity_id
_entity_poly.type
_entity_poly.pdbx_seq_one_letter_code
_entity_poly.pdbx_strand_id
1 'polypeptide(L)'
;MKLKEGFHKRKLQRKKEAKENFEKDLKAERKRIKSEAKESYKKLVVSHKPIPELEDLLSEKHENEDVTVKIVELSTNDIAKQSNWIGANQPKYEEEIEESDNEEQPVSEIPGMELKRKPLPSKKEKEVIKFNSEKDIKKALKKEATKNVKKSKVFQKKNQMESKKQRKKSMQMKKQRMKIRDKGKAKKGGRGRKNVESN
;
A
#
# COMPACT_ATOMS: atom_id res chain seq x y z
N MET A 1 5.44 -55.59 -11.43
CA MET A 1 5.27 -54.26 -12.07
C MET A 1 4.23 -53.32 -11.40
N LYS A 2 3.86 -53.47 -10.11
CA LYS A 2 2.79 -52.66 -9.45
C LYS A 2 3.25 -51.41 -8.64
N LEU A 3 4.55 -51.12 -8.55
CA LEU A 3 5.07 -50.09 -7.63
C LEU A 3 4.89 -48.62 -8.13
N LYS A 4 4.77 -48.38 -9.45
CA LYS A 4 4.66 -47.03 -10.01
C LYS A 4 3.28 -46.39 -9.84
N GLU A 5 2.21 -47.17 -9.81
CA GLU A 5 0.84 -46.64 -9.69
C GLU A 5 0.55 -46.01 -8.32
N GLY A 6 1.04 -46.63 -7.23
CA GLY A 6 0.84 -46.12 -5.88
C GLY A 6 1.53 -44.76 -5.63
N PHE A 7 2.73 -44.56 -6.20
CA PHE A 7 3.46 -43.30 -6.05
C PHE A 7 2.75 -42.13 -6.76
N HIS A 8 2.24 -42.36 -7.97
CA HIS A 8 1.48 -41.35 -8.70
C HIS A 8 0.20 -40.96 -7.95
N LYS A 9 -0.54 -41.96 -7.44
CA LYS A 9 -1.75 -41.75 -6.62
C LYS A 9 -1.44 -40.93 -5.35
N ARG A 10 -0.42 -41.31 -4.57
CA ARG A 10 0.02 -40.54 -3.39
C ARG A 10 0.46 -39.11 -3.75
N LYS A 11 1.14 -38.93 -4.87
CA LYS A 11 1.57 -37.60 -5.34
C LYS A 11 0.38 -36.73 -5.72
N LEU A 12 -0.66 -37.28 -6.33
CA LEU A 12 -1.90 -36.56 -6.63
C LEU A 12 -2.67 -36.21 -5.35
N GLN A 13 -2.75 -37.16 -4.41
CA GLN A 13 -3.37 -36.94 -3.11
C GLN A 13 -2.71 -35.80 -2.35
N ARG A 14 -1.38 -35.83 -2.16
CA ARG A 14 -0.64 -34.73 -1.51
C ARG A 14 -0.84 -33.39 -2.20
N LYS A 15 -0.92 -33.37 -3.54
CA LYS A 15 -1.22 -32.15 -4.30
C LYS A 15 -2.64 -31.64 -4.05
N LYS A 16 -3.61 -32.54 -3.90
CA LYS A 16 -5.01 -32.20 -3.60
C LYS A 16 -5.11 -31.64 -2.18
N GLU A 17 -4.56 -32.33 -1.20
CA GLU A 17 -4.49 -31.88 0.20
C GLU A 17 -3.81 -30.51 0.34
N ALA A 18 -2.67 -30.30 -0.35
CA ALA A 18 -1.99 -29.01 -0.33
C ALA A 18 -2.83 -27.87 -0.94
N LYS A 19 -3.64 -28.14 -1.97
CA LYS A 19 -4.57 -27.15 -2.54
C LYS A 19 -5.71 -26.84 -1.58
N GLU A 20 -6.31 -27.87 -0.99
CA GLU A 20 -7.43 -27.70 -0.05
C GLU A 20 -6.99 -26.94 1.20
N ASN A 21 -5.84 -27.27 1.78
CA ASN A 21 -5.28 -26.54 2.92
C ASN A 21 -5.02 -25.06 2.55
N PHE A 22 -4.46 -24.81 1.37
CA PHE A 22 -4.24 -23.44 0.90
C PHE A 22 -5.55 -22.65 0.72
N GLU A 23 -6.61 -23.30 0.26
CA GLU A 23 -7.94 -22.68 0.15
C GLU A 23 -8.59 -22.43 1.51
N LYS A 24 -8.41 -23.34 2.47
CA LYS A 24 -8.84 -23.15 3.87
C LYS A 24 -8.14 -21.93 4.48
N ASP A 25 -6.82 -21.81 4.30
CA ASP A 25 -6.03 -20.66 4.76
C ASP A 25 -6.52 -19.35 4.13
N LEU A 26 -6.80 -19.35 2.82
CA LEU A 26 -7.37 -18.19 2.13
C LEU A 26 -8.73 -17.76 2.69
N LYS A 27 -9.59 -18.72 3.04
CA LYS A 27 -10.90 -18.43 3.63
C LYS A 27 -10.77 -17.92 5.06
N ALA A 28 -9.91 -18.51 5.87
CA ALA A 28 -9.63 -18.07 7.24
C ALA A 28 -9.07 -16.64 7.26
N GLU A 29 -8.10 -16.34 6.39
CA GLU A 29 -7.50 -15.00 6.31
C GLU A 29 -8.53 -13.94 5.89
N ARG A 30 -9.40 -14.26 4.92
CA ARG A 30 -10.51 -13.37 4.54
C ARG A 30 -11.48 -13.10 5.68
N LYS A 31 -11.81 -14.14 6.46
CA LYS A 31 -12.67 -13.99 7.65
C LYS A 31 -12.00 -13.09 8.69
N ARG A 32 -10.71 -13.29 8.96
CA ARG A 32 -9.91 -12.48 9.88
C ARG A 32 -9.87 -11.01 9.48
N ILE A 33 -9.55 -10.70 8.21
CA ILE A 33 -9.52 -9.31 7.74
C ILE A 33 -10.91 -8.65 7.88
N LYS A 34 -11.98 -9.41 7.62
CA LYS A 34 -13.35 -8.91 7.77
C LYS A 34 -13.73 -8.67 9.23
N SER A 35 -13.34 -9.55 10.15
CA SER A 35 -13.62 -9.36 11.58
C SER A 35 -12.81 -8.20 12.15
N GLU A 36 -11.53 -8.10 11.81
CA GLU A 36 -10.66 -6.99 12.20
C GLU A 36 -11.23 -5.64 11.74
N ALA A 37 -11.70 -5.54 10.49
CA ALA A 37 -12.35 -4.33 9.98
C ALA A 37 -13.67 -3.99 10.69
N LYS A 38 -14.45 -5.00 11.10
CA LYS A 38 -15.68 -4.78 11.90
C LYS A 38 -15.36 -4.31 13.31
N GLU A 39 -14.34 -4.90 13.93
CA GLU A 39 -13.90 -4.52 15.27
C GLU A 39 -13.31 -3.12 15.28
N SER A 40 -12.49 -2.76 14.29
CA SER A 40 -11.97 -1.41 14.14
C SER A 40 -13.08 -0.38 13.96
N TYR A 41 -14.09 -0.71 13.14
CA TYR A 41 -15.27 0.16 12.98
C TYR A 41 -16.06 0.28 14.27
N LYS A 42 -16.31 -0.82 14.98
CA LYS A 42 -17.01 -0.79 16.28
C LYS A 42 -16.28 0.09 17.30
N LYS A 43 -14.95 -0.01 17.38
CA LYS A 43 -14.13 0.83 18.27
C LYS A 43 -14.26 2.31 17.93
N LEU A 44 -14.14 2.66 16.64
CA LEU A 44 -14.29 4.03 16.16
C LEU A 44 -15.69 4.59 16.47
N VAL A 45 -16.74 3.81 16.21
CA VAL A 45 -18.11 4.25 16.50
C VAL A 45 -18.31 4.42 18.00
N VAL A 46 -17.85 3.50 18.84
CA VAL A 46 -18.01 3.59 20.30
C VAL A 46 -17.26 4.80 20.87
N SER A 47 -16.06 5.12 20.39
CA SER A 47 -15.31 6.28 20.86
C SER A 47 -15.91 7.63 20.45
N HIS A 48 -16.70 7.67 19.38
CA HIS A 48 -17.34 8.89 18.88
C HIS A 48 -18.81 9.04 19.29
N LYS A 49 -19.34 8.16 20.14
CA LYS A 49 -20.67 8.36 20.71
C LYS A 49 -20.61 9.51 21.70
N PRO A 50 -21.49 10.53 21.59
CA PRO A 50 -21.59 11.56 22.61
C PRO A 50 -22.00 10.92 23.94
N ILE A 51 -21.42 11.43 25.02
CA ILE A 51 -21.77 11.01 26.38
C ILE A 51 -23.03 11.80 26.74
N PRO A 52 -24.17 11.15 27.05
CA PRO A 52 -25.44 11.84 27.26
C PRO A 52 -25.35 12.95 28.32
N GLU A 53 -24.65 12.70 29.42
CA GLU A 53 -24.46 13.67 30.50
C GLU A 53 -23.70 14.93 30.05
N LEU A 54 -22.75 14.80 29.11
CA LEU A 54 -22.02 15.95 28.58
C LEU A 54 -22.80 16.65 27.46
N GLU A 55 -23.61 15.92 26.70
CA GLU A 55 -24.43 16.48 25.63
C GLU A 55 -25.47 17.46 26.17
N ASP A 56 -26.12 17.10 27.28
CA ASP A 56 -27.08 17.96 27.97
C ASP A 56 -26.40 19.26 28.43
N LEU A 57 -25.23 19.16 29.08
CA LEU A 57 -24.43 20.31 29.55
C LEU A 57 -23.88 21.20 28.42
N LEU A 58 -23.56 20.63 27.25
CA LEU A 58 -23.15 21.42 26.08
C LEU A 58 -24.34 22.13 25.40
N SER A 59 -25.55 21.60 25.55
CA SER A 59 -26.75 22.11 24.91
C SER A 59 -27.44 23.21 25.73
N GLU A 60 -27.39 23.10 27.06
CA GLU A 60 -28.03 24.05 27.97
C GLU A 60 -27.26 25.38 28.04
N LYS A 61 -28.00 26.49 27.94
CA LYS A 61 -27.50 27.82 28.30
C LYS A 61 -27.82 28.02 29.78
N HIS A 62 -26.79 28.17 30.61
CA HIS A 62 -27.00 28.44 32.02
C HIS A 62 -27.20 29.95 32.19
N GLU A 63 -28.43 30.35 32.51
CA GLU A 63 -28.79 31.73 32.85
C GLU A 63 -28.75 31.88 34.38
N ASN A 64 -27.83 32.71 34.87
CA ASN A 64 -27.87 33.26 36.23
C ASN A 64 -28.49 34.66 36.19
N GLU A 65 -28.94 35.17 37.34
CA GLU A 65 -29.68 36.44 37.47
C GLU A 65 -29.02 37.65 36.76
N ASP A 66 -27.69 37.64 36.57
CA ASP A 66 -26.94 38.71 35.89
C ASP A 66 -26.17 38.27 34.61
N VAL A 67 -25.96 36.97 34.35
CA VAL A 67 -25.06 36.49 33.27
C VAL A 67 -25.51 35.16 32.68
N THR A 68 -25.53 35.06 31.34
CA THR A 68 -25.73 33.82 30.59
C THR A 68 -24.39 33.21 30.15
N VAL A 69 -24.11 31.97 30.55
CA VAL A 69 -22.90 31.23 30.16
C VAL A 69 -23.25 30.10 29.19
N LYS A 70 -22.46 29.96 28.12
CA LYS A 70 -22.56 28.85 27.16
C LYS A 70 -21.23 28.09 27.10
N ILE A 71 -21.28 26.78 27.32
CA ILE A 71 -20.12 25.90 27.22
C ILE A 71 -19.92 25.52 25.75
N VAL A 72 -18.83 25.97 25.14
CA VAL A 72 -18.46 25.66 23.75
C VAL A 72 -17.02 25.16 23.74
N GLU A 73 -16.76 24.10 22.96
CA GLU A 73 -15.39 23.66 22.70
C GLU A 73 -14.65 24.70 21.85
N LEU A 74 -13.66 25.37 22.44
CA LEU A 74 -12.80 26.32 21.73
C LEU A 74 -11.41 25.71 21.55
N SER A 75 -10.93 25.69 20.31
CA SER A 75 -9.55 25.31 20.02
C SER A 75 -8.60 26.43 20.48
N THR A 76 -7.43 26.07 20.99
CA THR A 76 -6.36 27.02 21.34
C THR A 76 -5.98 27.94 20.17
N ASN A 77 -6.14 27.44 18.94
CA ASN A 77 -5.88 28.21 17.72
C ASN A 77 -6.97 29.26 17.45
N ASP A 78 -8.22 28.98 17.82
CA ASP A 78 -9.33 29.91 17.63
C ASP A 78 -9.30 31.03 18.68
N ILE A 79 -8.93 30.68 19.92
CA ILE A 79 -8.66 31.66 20.98
C ILE A 79 -7.50 32.58 20.58
N ALA A 80 -6.39 32.00 20.11
CA ALA A 80 -5.22 32.77 19.67
C ALA A 80 -5.55 33.81 18.58
N LYS A 81 -6.44 33.47 17.64
CA LYS A 81 -6.89 34.39 16.58
C LYS A 81 -7.76 35.53 17.09
N GLN A 82 -8.57 35.29 18.13
CA GLN A 82 -9.52 36.27 18.65
C GLN A 82 -8.90 37.20 19.70
N SER A 83 -7.98 36.70 20.53
CA SER A 83 -7.45 37.42 21.69
C SER A 83 -5.96 37.78 21.57
N ASN A 84 -5.36 37.69 20.37
CA ASN A 84 -3.91 37.88 20.14
C ASN A 84 -3.02 37.06 21.11
N TRP A 85 -3.51 35.90 21.55
CA TRP A 85 -2.75 35.02 22.44
C TRP A 85 -1.75 34.17 21.66
N ILE A 86 -0.63 33.83 22.30
CA ILE A 86 0.32 32.85 21.78
C ILE A 86 -0.40 31.50 21.73
N GLY A 87 -0.61 30.98 20.51
CA GLY A 87 -1.32 29.73 20.26
C GLY A 87 -0.57 28.49 20.76
N ALA A 88 -1.05 27.31 20.35
CA ALA A 88 -0.42 26.05 20.73
C ALA A 88 1.05 26.01 20.25
N ASN A 89 1.97 25.70 21.16
CA ASN A 89 3.39 25.50 20.87
C ASN A 89 3.61 24.15 20.17
N GLN A 90 3.11 24.03 18.95
CA GLN A 90 3.36 22.91 18.07
C GLN A 90 4.52 23.28 17.13
N PRO A 91 5.42 22.34 16.80
CA PRO A 91 6.44 22.59 15.80
C PRO A 91 5.73 23.01 14.51
N LYS A 92 6.00 24.24 14.04
CA LYS A 92 5.65 24.64 12.69
C LYS A 92 6.47 23.77 11.76
N TYR A 93 5.85 22.75 11.20
CA TYR A 93 6.34 22.19 9.95
C TYR A 93 6.06 23.26 8.91
N GLU A 94 7.10 23.92 8.43
CA GLU A 94 7.02 24.86 7.33
C GLU A 94 6.36 24.13 6.15
N GLU A 95 5.07 24.38 5.94
CA GLU A 95 4.61 24.55 4.57
C GLU A 95 5.27 25.85 4.15
N GLU A 96 6.37 25.76 3.38
CA GLU A 96 7.12 26.89 2.82
C GLU A 96 6.14 27.94 2.31
N ILE A 97 5.93 28.98 3.12
CA ILE A 97 5.54 30.29 2.64
C ILE A 97 6.88 30.89 2.22
N GLU A 98 7.04 31.05 0.92
CA GLU A 98 8.17 31.72 0.27
C GLU A 98 8.35 33.14 0.83
N GLU A 99 9.12 33.31 1.90
CA GLU A 99 9.75 34.58 2.22
C GLU A 99 11.23 34.32 2.48
N SER A 100 11.98 34.45 1.38
CA SER A 100 13.43 34.53 1.34
C SER A 100 13.89 35.71 2.18
N ASP A 101 14.57 35.44 3.30
CA ASP A 101 15.60 36.36 3.76
C ASP A 101 16.88 35.60 4.11
N ASN A 102 17.96 36.10 3.52
CA ASN A 102 19.31 35.57 3.50
C ASN A 102 19.96 35.73 4.87
N GLU A 103 20.71 34.72 5.34
CA GLU A 103 21.98 34.92 6.06
C GLU A 103 22.67 33.56 6.30
N GLU A 104 23.51 33.15 5.35
CA GLU A 104 24.47 32.06 5.52
C GLU A 104 25.66 32.53 6.37
N GLN A 105 25.84 31.97 7.57
CA GLN A 105 27.10 32.09 8.30
C GLN A 105 28.12 31.05 7.81
N PRO A 106 29.38 31.44 7.52
CA PRO A 106 30.41 30.50 7.10
C PRO A 106 30.97 29.74 8.32
N VAL A 107 30.66 28.46 8.40
CA VAL A 107 31.30 27.54 9.36
C VAL A 107 32.69 27.19 8.80
N SER A 108 33.75 27.59 9.48
CA SER A 108 35.13 27.26 9.10
C SER A 108 35.38 25.75 9.27
N GLU A 109 35.50 25.04 8.15
CA GLU A 109 35.87 23.63 8.15
C GLU A 109 37.38 23.48 8.42
N ILE A 110 37.72 22.84 9.54
CA ILE A 110 39.10 22.56 9.94
C ILE A 110 39.61 21.35 9.14
N PRO A 111 40.72 21.48 8.37
CA PRO A 111 41.28 20.38 7.59
C PRO A 111 41.65 19.20 8.49
N GLY A 112 41.17 17.99 8.14
CA GLY A 112 41.46 16.75 8.88
C GLY A 112 40.33 16.23 9.79
N MET A 113 39.26 17.00 10.01
CA MET A 113 38.07 16.58 10.77
C MET A 113 36.81 16.42 9.89
N GLU A 114 37.03 16.17 8.60
CA GLU A 114 36.00 16.01 7.58
C GLU A 114 35.14 14.76 7.83
N LEU A 115 33.97 14.95 8.43
CA LEU A 115 32.98 13.88 8.61
C LEU A 115 32.36 13.52 7.26
N LYS A 116 32.79 12.40 6.67
CA LYS A 116 32.12 11.80 5.50
C LYS A 116 30.69 11.37 5.87
N ARG A 117 29.72 12.26 5.65
CA ARG A 117 28.29 11.99 5.86
C ARG A 117 27.85 10.91 4.86
N LYS A 118 27.59 9.69 5.35
CA LYS A 118 26.86 8.69 4.55
C LYS A 118 25.44 9.22 4.35
N PRO A 119 24.87 9.18 3.12
CA PRO A 119 23.50 9.61 2.91
C PRO A 119 22.58 8.71 3.73
N LEU A 120 21.87 9.30 4.69
CA LEU A 120 20.80 8.61 5.39
C LEU A 120 19.73 8.22 4.36
N PRO A 121 19.15 7.01 4.43
CA PRO A 121 18.04 6.65 3.58
C PRO A 121 16.92 7.66 3.84
N SER A 122 16.57 8.45 2.82
CA SER A 122 15.45 9.38 2.90
C SER A 122 14.23 8.61 3.37
N LYS A 123 13.74 8.95 4.58
CA LYS A 123 12.44 8.50 5.05
C LYS A 123 11.47 9.03 4.00
N LYS A 124 10.90 8.14 3.20
CA LYS A 124 9.86 8.52 2.23
C LYS A 124 8.76 9.20 3.02
N GLU A 125 8.73 10.52 2.92
CA GLU A 125 7.69 11.33 3.52
C GLU A 125 6.37 10.80 3.01
N LYS A 126 5.43 10.62 3.94
CA LYS A 126 4.08 10.23 3.55
C LYS A 126 3.51 11.45 2.85
N GLU A 127 3.53 11.43 1.52
CA GLU A 127 2.88 12.44 0.68
C GLU A 127 1.49 12.72 1.27
N VAL A 128 1.26 13.95 1.69
CA VAL A 128 -0.05 14.41 2.17
C VAL A 128 -0.96 14.42 0.95
N ILE A 129 -1.76 13.36 0.79
CA ILE A 129 -2.67 13.24 -0.34
C ILE A 129 -3.80 14.26 -0.12
N LYS A 130 -3.72 15.41 -0.79
CA LYS A 130 -4.82 16.38 -0.85
C LYS A 130 -5.96 15.75 -1.67
N PHE A 131 -7.16 15.71 -1.10
CA PHE A 131 -8.35 15.14 -1.75
C PHE A 131 -9.19 16.23 -2.39
N ASN A 132 -9.16 16.30 -3.72
CA ASN A 132 -9.91 17.33 -4.46
C ASN A 132 -11.34 16.87 -4.83
N SER A 133 -11.66 15.58 -4.68
CA SER A 133 -12.95 15.00 -5.09
C SER A 133 -13.33 13.78 -4.26
N GLU A 134 -14.63 13.56 -4.07
CA GLU A 134 -15.20 12.35 -3.45
C GLU A 134 -14.73 11.06 -4.15
N LYS A 135 -14.50 11.11 -5.46
CA LYS A 135 -13.96 9.99 -6.23
C LYS A 135 -12.55 9.62 -5.78
N ASP A 136 -11.75 10.59 -5.37
CA ASP A 136 -10.37 10.36 -4.96
C ASP A 136 -10.29 9.80 -3.54
N ILE A 137 -11.21 10.20 -2.66
CA ILE A 137 -11.41 9.56 -1.35
C ILE A 137 -11.76 8.07 -1.54
N LYS A 138 -12.75 7.77 -2.40
CA LYS A 138 -13.13 6.39 -2.73
C LYS A 138 -11.96 5.59 -3.32
N LYS A 139 -11.13 6.19 -4.18
CA LYS A 139 -9.94 5.55 -4.74
C LYS A 139 -8.86 5.30 -3.69
N ALA A 140 -8.59 6.25 -2.79
CA ALA A 140 -7.60 6.10 -1.74
C ALA A 140 -8.00 5.00 -0.75
N LEU A 141 -9.27 4.97 -0.34
CA LEU A 141 -9.81 3.91 0.52
C LEU A 141 -9.68 2.52 -0.13
N LYS A 142 -9.98 2.41 -1.44
CA LYS A 142 -9.76 1.18 -2.22
C LYS A 142 -8.27 0.82 -2.31
N LYS A 143 -7.38 1.79 -2.52
CA LYS A 143 -5.92 1.57 -2.56
C LYS A 143 -5.41 1.08 -1.22
N GLU A 144 -5.86 1.63 -0.11
CA GLU A 144 -5.48 1.21 1.23
C GLU A 144 -5.98 -0.20 1.55
N ALA A 145 -7.26 -0.48 1.28
CA ALA A 145 -7.84 -1.81 1.45
C ALA A 145 -7.07 -2.86 0.62
N THR A 146 -6.75 -2.56 -0.64
CA THR A 146 -5.97 -3.48 -1.48
C THR A 146 -4.52 -3.61 -1.03
N LYS A 147 -3.89 -2.57 -0.45
CA LYS A 147 -2.55 -2.67 0.16
C LYS A 147 -2.56 -3.65 1.34
N ASN A 148 -3.55 -3.57 2.23
CA ASN A 148 -3.65 -4.47 3.39
C ASN A 148 -3.85 -5.93 2.95
N VAL A 149 -4.72 -6.18 1.97
CA VAL A 149 -4.89 -7.52 1.39
C VAL A 149 -3.60 -8.02 0.71
N LYS A 150 -2.90 -7.16 -0.04
CA LYS A 150 -1.64 -7.51 -0.72
C LYS A 150 -0.49 -7.83 0.24
N LYS A 151 -0.49 -7.24 1.44
CA LYS A 151 0.50 -7.52 2.49
C LYS A 151 0.29 -8.89 3.17
N SER A 152 -0.90 -9.49 3.07
CA SER A 152 -1.16 -10.79 3.69
C SER A 152 -0.27 -11.90 3.11
N LYS A 153 0.29 -12.74 3.99
CA LYS A 153 1.21 -13.83 3.60
C LYS A 153 0.56 -14.82 2.63
N VAL A 154 -0.73 -15.10 2.83
CA VAL A 154 -1.47 -16.04 1.98
C VAL A 154 -1.69 -15.47 0.57
N PHE A 155 -2.00 -14.18 0.45
CA PHE A 155 -2.13 -13.52 -0.86
C PHE A 155 -0.79 -13.43 -1.60
N GLN A 156 0.30 -13.13 -0.88
CA GLN A 156 1.65 -13.14 -1.47
C GLN A 156 2.03 -14.52 -2.01
N LYS A 157 1.79 -15.59 -1.23
CA LYS A 157 2.01 -16.97 -1.68
C LYS A 157 1.17 -17.31 -2.91
N LYS A 158 -0.10 -16.88 -2.97
CA LYS A 158 -0.96 -17.05 -4.15
C LYS A 158 -0.35 -16.38 -5.39
N ASN A 159 0.05 -15.11 -5.26
CA ASN A 159 0.60 -14.34 -6.36
C ASN A 159 1.93 -14.91 -6.86
N GLN A 160 2.80 -15.36 -5.95
CA GLN A 160 4.04 -16.06 -6.32
C GLN A 160 3.77 -17.35 -7.10
N MET A 161 2.78 -18.15 -6.67
CA MET A 161 2.41 -19.38 -7.36
C MET A 161 1.84 -19.10 -8.76
N GLU A 162 1.04 -18.05 -8.91
CA GLU A 162 0.48 -17.62 -10.18
C GLU A 162 1.57 -17.09 -11.13
N SER A 163 2.47 -16.23 -10.62
CA SER A 163 3.63 -15.73 -11.37
C SER A 163 4.51 -16.86 -11.87
N LYS A 164 4.81 -17.86 -11.04
CA LYS A 164 5.56 -19.07 -11.47
C LYS A 164 4.84 -19.83 -12.58
N LYS A 165 3.50 -19.95 -12.52
CA LYS A 165 2.71 -20.59 -13.59
C LYS A 165 2.75 -19.79 -14.88
N GLN A 166 2.58 -18.46 -14.81
CA GLN A 166 2.64 -17.57 -15.96
C GLN A 166 4.03 -17.58 -16.61
N ARG A 167 5.11 -17.52 -15.83
CA ARG A 167 6.49 -17.65 -16.32
C ARG A 167 6.74 -18.98 -17.03
N LYS A 168 6.18 -20.08 -16.53
CA LYS A 168 6.27 -21.38 -17.20
C LYS A 168 5.52 -21.39 -18.53
N LYS A 169 4.30 -20.85 -18.57
CA LYS A 169 3.49 -20.73 -19.80
C LYS A 169 4.18 -19.86 -20.84
N SER A 170 4.70 -18.68 -20.45
CA SER A 170 5.39 -17.78 -21.37
C SER A 170 6.65 -18.42 -21.96
N MET A 171 7.42 -19.16 -21.15
CA MET A 171 8.58 -19.92 -21.63
C MET A 171 8.19 -21.03 -22.60
N GLN A 172 7.09 -21.75 -22.37
CA GLN A 172 6.57 -22.76 -23.29
C GLN A 172 6.15 -22.14 -24.64
N MET A 173 5.40 -21.04 -24.60
CA MET A 173 4.97 -20.32 -25.80
C MET A 173 6.18 -19.77 -26.59
N LYS A 174 7.19 -19.23 -25.89
CA LYS A 174 8.45 -18.79 -26.53
C LYS A 174 9.15 -19.96 -27.21
N LYS A 175 9.26 -21.12 -26.56
CA LYS A 175 9.85 -22.32 -27.16
C LYS A 175 9.08 -22.79 -28.40
N GLN A 176 7.75 -22.77 -28.37
CA GLN A 176 6.92 -23.12 -29.52
C GLN A 176 7.13 -22.14 -30.68
N ARG A 177 7.13 -20.83 -30.41
CA ARG A 177 7.41 -19.79 -31.41
C ARG A 177 8.79 -19.95 -32.06
N MET A 178 9.82 -20.25 -31.26
CA MET A 178 11.17 -20.52 -31.77
C MET A 178 11.19 -21.74 -32.69
N LYS A 179 10.58 -22.86 -32.29
CA LYS A 179 10.48 -24.07 -33.13
C LYS A 179 9.80 -23.81 -34.48
N ILE A 180 8.75 -22.99 -34.51
CA ILE A 180 8.06 -22.61 -35.75
C ILE A 180 8.98 -21.75 -36.63
N ARG A 181 9.68 -20.78 -36.04
CA ARG A 181 10.62 -19.90 -36.74
C ARG A 181 11.80 -20.68 -37.34
N ASP A 182 12.37 -21.61 -36.59
CA ASP A 182 13.52 -22.41 -37.02
C ASP A 182 13.13 -23.38 -38.15
N LYS A 183 11.93 -23.99 -38.08
CA LYS A 183 11.35 -24.76 -39.19
C LYS A 183 11.10 -23.91 -40.44
N GLY A 184 10.66 -22.66 -40.28
CA GLY A 184 10.44 -21.73 -41.40
C GLY A 184 11.73 -21.29 -42.10
N LYS A 185 12.81 -21.08 -41.34
CA LYS A 185 14.14 -20.75 -41.88
C LYS A 185 14.76 -21.92 -42.66
N ALA A 186 14.64 -23.15 -42.14
CA ALA A 186 15.13 -24.35 -42.83
C ALA A 186 14.44 -24.58 -44.18
N LYS A 187 13.15 -24.22 -44.32
CA LYS A 187 12.42 -24.32 -45.60
C LYS A 187 12.78 -23.25 -46.63
N LYS A 188 13.23 -22.06 -46.21
CA LYS A 188 13.65 -20.98 -47.13
C LYS A 188 15.09 -21.13 -47.66
N GLY A 189 15.99 -21.78 -46.91
CA GLY A 189 17.38 -21.98 -47.34
C GLY A 189 17.61 -23.14 -48.33
N GLY A 190 16.64 -24.04 -48.53
CA GLY A 190 16.80 -25.25 -49.34
C GLY A 190 16.37 -25.14 -50.81
N ARG A 191 15.90 -23.99 -51.30
CA ARG A 191 15.37 -23.83 -52.66
C ARG A 191 16.27 -23.06 -53.64
N GLY A 192 17.50 -22.70 -53.26
CA GLY A 192 18.36 -21.82 -54.07
C GLY A 192 19.63 -22.43 -54.67
N ARG A 193 19.82 -23.76 -54.65
CA ARG A 193 21.03 -24.40 -55.19
C ARG A 193 20.70 -25.65 -55.99
N LYS A 194 20.08 -25.49 -57.16
CA LYS A 194 20.20 -26.46 -58.26
C LYS A 194 20.20 -25.68 -59.58
N ASN A 195 21.24 -25.93 -60.36
CA ASN A 195 21.44 -25.66 -61.79
C ASN A 195 21.96 -24.26 -62.18
N VAL A 196 23.29 -24.13 -62.11
CA VAL A 196 24.06 -23.41 -63.13
C VAL A 196 25.27 -24.29 -63.45
N GLU A 197 25.13 -25.20 -64.40
CA GLU A 197 26.22 -25.84 -65.13
C GLU A 197 25.65 -26.44 -66.44
N SER A 198 26.44 -26.33 -67.52
CA SER A 198 26.26 -26.80 -68.91
C SER A 198 25.24 -26.08 -69.82
N ASN A 199 25.71 -25.07 -70.58
CA ASN A 199 26.04 -25.20 -72.01
C ASN A 199 26.80 -23.96 -72.50
#